data_AF-A0A0X1KLH0-F1
#
_entry.id   AF-A0A0X1KLH0-F1
#
_cell.length_a   1.000
_cell.length_b   1.000
_cell.length_c   1.000
_cell.angle_alpha   90.00
_cell.angle_beta   90.00
_cell.angle_gamma   90.00
#
_symmetry.space_group_name_H-M   'P 1'
#
loop_
_entity.id
_entity.type
_entity.pdbx_description
1 polymer ?
#
loop_
_entity_poly.entity_id
_entity_poly.type
_entity_poly.pdbx_seq_one_letter_code
_entity_poly.pdbx_strand_id
1 'polypeptide(L)' 'MMDISWVVSELKRSGFQSRKPPVKRGEHYRVRIESLGRGGDGIARIRGFVIFVPKTNVGDEVEIEIKNVKERFAFAEVVG' A
#
# COMPACT_ATOMS: atom_id res chain seq x y z
N MET A 1 34.80 -12.99 28.77
CA MET A 1 33.43 -13.51 28.85
C MET A 1 32.57 -12.59 28.00
N MET A 2 32.17 -13.01 26.81
CA MET A 2 31.40 -12.18 25.86
C MET A 2 29.93 -12.15 26.30
N ASP A 3 29.38 -10.96 26.45
CA ASP A 3 27.99 -10.75 26.83
C ASP A 3 27.06 -11.16 25.67
N ILE A 4 26.28 -12.22 25.89
CA ILE A 4 25.38 -12.81 24.90
C ILE A 4 24.11 -11.94 24.74
N SER A 5 23.91 -10.94 25.60
CA SER A 5 22.72 -10.09 25.58
C SER A 5 22.60 -9.28 24.28
N TRP A 6 23.71 -9.01 23.58
CA TRP A 6 23.67 -8.37 22.26
C TRP A 6 23.28 -9.33 21.12
N VAL A 7 23.64 -10.62 21.20
CA VAL A 7 23.27 -11.64 20.20
C VAL A 7 21.75 -11.87 20.18
N VAL A 8 21.11 -11.82 21.36
CA VAL A 8 19.65 -11.97 21.49
C VAL A 8 18.90 -10.74 20.95
N SER A 9 19.54 -9.57 20.89
CA SER A 9 18.95 -8.31 20.40
C SER A 9 18.99 -8.17 18.86
N GLU A 10 19.98 -8.76 18.19
CA GLU A 10 20.09 -8.77 16.73
C GLU A 10 19.06 -9.73 16.08
N LEU A 11 18.73 -10.84 16.75
CA LEU A 11 17.71 -11.79 16.28
C LEU A 11 16.27 -11.28 16.44
N LYS A 12 16.07 -10.15 17.14
CA LYS A 12 14.78 -9.49 17.29
C LYS A 12 14.58 -8.30 16.32
N ARG A 13 15.50 -8.10 15.38
CA ARG A 13 15.37 -7.10 14.30
C ARG A 13 14.96 -7.68 12.94
N SER A 14 14.67 -8.99 12.87
CA SER A 14 14.27 -9.67 11.63
C SER A 14 12.83 -10.21 11.60
N GLY A 15 11.97 -9.79 12.54
CA GLY A 15 10.55 -10.18 12.55
C GLY A 15 9.67 -8.95 12.55
N PHE A 16 9.06 -8.63 11.40
CA PHE A 16 8.08 -7.56 11.22
C PHE A 16 8.49 -6.23 11.87
N GLN A 17 9.43 -5.51 11.26
CA GLN A 17 9.25 -4.06 11.27
C GLN A 17 7.83 -3.83 10.78
N SER A 18 6.99 -3.24 11.62
CA SER A 18 5.68 -2.73 11.27
C SER A 18 5.88 -1.73 10.13
N ARG A 19 5.98 -2.26 8.90
CA ARG A 19 6.15 -1.47 7.69
C ARG A 19 4.89 -0.64 7.61
N LYS A 20 5.01 0.61 8.07
CA LYS A 20 3.94 1.58 7.93
C LYS A 20 3.52 1.55 6.46
N PRO A 21 2.21 1.50 6.17
CA PRO A 21 1.74 1.55 4.79
C PRO A 21 2.43 2.70 4.05
N PRO A 22 2.85 2.50 2.79
CA PRO A 22 3.57 3.52 2.03
C PRO A 22 2.68 4.70 1.60
N VAL A 23 1.40 4.68 1.99
CA VAL A 23 0.37 5.66 1.67
C VAL A 23 -0.37 6.08 2.94
N LYS A 24 -0.87 7.31 2.97
CA LYS A 24 -1.72 7.83 4.06
C LYS A 24 -3.03 8.36 3.51
N ARG A 25 -4.04 8.39 4.39
CA ARG A 25 -5.33 8.98 4.08
C ARG A 25 -5.19 10.47 3.74
N GLY A 26 -5.89 10.91 2.70
CA GLY A 26 -5.87 12.28 2.19
C GLY A 26 -4.69 12.60 1.27
N GLU A 27 -3.76 11.66 1.05
CA GLU A 27 -2.69 11.84 0.07
C GLU A 27 -3.20 11.57 -1.34
N HIS A 28 -2.65 12.32 -2.30
CA HIS A 28 -3.00 12.23 -3.71
C HIS A 28 -1.87 11.57 -4.48
N TYR A 29 -2.23 10.70 -5.42
CA TYR A 29 -1.27 10.02 -6.27
C TYR A 29 -1.78 9.92 -7.69
N ARG A 30 -0.90 10.15 -8.65
CA ARG A 30 -1.15 9.76 -10.04
C ARG A 30 -0.74 8.32 -10.22
N VAL A 31 -1.70 7.45 -10.53
CA VAL A 31 -1.47 6.02 -10.68
C VAL A 31 -2.05 5.53 -12.00
N ARG A 32 -1.48 4.43 -12.48
CA ARG A 32 -2.05 3.67 -13.58
C ARG A 32 -2.78 2.46 -13.04
N ILE A 33 -3.96 2.19 -13.57
CA ILE A 33 -4.73 1.00 -13.24
C ILE A 33 -4.16 -0.18 -14.02
N GLU A 34 -3.62 -1.16 -13.28
CA GLU A 34 -2.94 -2.32 -13.86
C GLU A 34 -3.90 -3.46 -14.18
N SER A 35 -4.96 -3.60 -13.38
CA SER A 35 -5.96 -4.66 -13.55
C SER A 35 -7.29 -4.30 -12.91
N LEU A 36 -8.31 -5.12 -13.15
CA LEU A 36 -9.60 -5.07 -12.47
C LEU A 36 -9.72 -6.23 -11.48
N GLY A 37 -10.25 -5.94 -10.29
CA GLY A 37 -10.67 -6.94 -9.31
C GLY A 37 -12.03 -7.56 -9.68
N ARG A 38 -12.42 -8.62 -8.96
CA ARG A 38 -13.69 -9.32 -9.21
C ARG A 38 -14.94 -8.44 -8.99
N GLY A 39 -14.82 -7.39 -8.18
CA GLY A 39 -15.91 -6.42 -7.94
C GLY A 39 -16.04 -5.34 -9.01
N GLY A 40 -15.18 -5.34 -10.03
CA GLY A 40 -15.09 -4.25 -11.01
C GLY A 40 -14.25 -3.06 -10.53
N ASP A 41 -13.61 -3.15 -9.37
CA ASP A 41 -12.68 -2.14 -8.88
C ASP A 41 -11.35 -2.20 -9.64
N GLY A 42 -10.82 -1.05 -10.02
CA GLY A 42 -9.45 -0.95 -10.53
C GLY A 42 -8.43 -1.22 -9.43
N ILE A 43 -7.33 -1.86 -9.82
CA ILE A 43 -6.22 -2.19 -8.96
C ILE A 43 -5.01 -1.38 -9.43
N ALA A 44 -4.54 -0.51 -8.54
CA ALA A 44 -3.29 0.22 -8.67
C ALA A 44 -2.27 -0.29 -7.65
N ARG A 45 -0.97 -0.11 -7.93
CA ARG A 45 0.10 -0.43 -6.99
C ARG A 45 1.02 0.77 -6.77
N ILE A 46 1.20 1.14 -5.50
CA ILE A 46 2.21 2.10 -5.09
C ILE A 46 3.26 1.35 -4.28
N ARG A 47 4.47 1.21 -4.83
CA ARG A 47 5.58 0.46 -4.19
C ARG A 47 5.19 -0.97 -3.78
N GLY A 48 4.39 -1.63 -4.61
CA GLY A 48 3.88 -2.99 -4.35
C GLY A 48 2.70 -3.05 -3.37
N PHE A 49 2.26 -1.93 -2.80
CA PHE A 49 1.08 -1.85 -1.94
C PHE A 49 -0.18 -1.68 -2.78
N VAL A 50 -1.16 -2.54 -2.56
CA VAL A 50 -2.38 -2.66 -3.37
C VAL A 50 -3.37 -1.55 -3.00
N ILE A 51 -3.87 -0.86 -4.02
CA ILE A 51 -4.87 0.20 -3.86
C ILE A 51 -6.05 -0.12 -4.76
N PHE A 52 -7.24 -0.17 -4.17
CA PHE A 52 -8.49 -0.36 -4.87
C PHE A 52 -9.09 1.00 -5.23
N VAL A 53 -9.42 1.17 -6.50
CA VAL A 53 -9.95 2.41 -7.08
C VAL A 53 -11.23 2.06 -7.85
N PRO A 54 -12.43 2.34 -7.31
CA PRO A 54 -13.67 2.03 -7.99
C PRO A 54 -13.85 2.93 -9.22
N LYS A 55 -14.72 2.51 -10.14
CA LYS A 55 -15.09 3.28 -11.36
C LYS A 55 -13.90 3.60 -12.29
N THR A 56 -12.97 2.67 -12.43
CA THR A 56 -11.82 2.81 -13.34
C THR A 56 -11.67 1.57 -14.21
N ASN A 57 -10.90 1.68 -15.30
CA ASN A 57 -10.61 0.61 -16.25
C ASN A 57 -9.11 0.33 -16.34
N VAL A 58 -8.76 -0.87 -16.81
CA VAL A 58 -7.35 -1.22 -17.05
C VAL A 58 -6.74 -0.27 -18.08
N GLY A 59 -5.58 0.28 -17.74
CA GLY A 59 -4.87 1.22 -18.59
C GLY A 59 -5.11 2.69 -18.28
N ASP A 60 -6.13 3.01 -17.47
CA ASP A 60 -6.42 4.39 -17.07
C ASP A 60 -5.26 4.99 -16.25
N GLU A 61 -4.92 6.26 -16.54
CA GLU A 61 -4.01 7.06 -15.74
C GLU A 61 -4.79 8.18 -15.06
N VAL A 62 -5.06 8.00 -13.77
CA VAL A 62 -5.94 8.87 -12.98
C VAL A 62 -5.22 9.40 -11.75
N GLU A 63 -5.66 10.57 -11.29
CA GLU A 63 -5.29 11.07 -9.98
C GLU A 63 -6.29 10.54 -8.94
N ILE A 64 -5.76 9.94 -7.88
CA ILE A 64 -6.54 9.33 -6.82
C ILE A 64 -6.24 9.97 -5.46
N GLU A 65 -7.25 10.05 -4.60
CA GLU A 65 -7.10 10.40 -3.19
C GLU A 65 -7.32 9.16 -2.32
N ILE A 66 -6.37 8.88 -1.42
CA ILE A 66 -6.47 7.76 -0.49
C ILE A 66 -7.56 8.05 0.57
N LYS A 67 -8.65 7.29 0.56
CA LYS A 67 -9.75 7.45 1.52
C LYS A 67 -9.57 6.63 2.79
N ASN A 68 -9.04 5.42 2.68
CA ASN A 68 -8.86 4.52 3.83
C ASN A 68 -7.65 3.63 3.64
N VAL A 69 -6.86 3.44 4.69
CA VAL A 69 -5.66 2.60 4.68
C VAL A 69 -5.86 1.45 5.66
N LYS A 70 -5.70 0.22 5.15
CA LYS A 70 -5.73 -1.02 5.94
C LYS A 70 -4.30 -1.55 6.07
N GLU A 71 -4.15 -2.66 6.81
CA GLU A 71 -2.84 -3.25 7.09
C GLU A 71 -2.09 -3.70 5.82
N ARG A 72 -2.81 -4.16 4.80
CA ARG A 72 -2.22 -4.74 3.56
C ARG A 72 -2.61 -4.03 2.26
N PHE A 73 -3.57 -3.13 2.30
CA PHE A 73 -4.10 -2.44 1.12
C PHE A 73 -4.77 -1.11 1.50
N ALA A 74 -5.10 -0.29 0.52
CA ALA A 74 -5.88 0.93 0.71
C ALA A 74 -7.05 1.02 -0.29
N PHE A 75 -8.01 1.86 0.05
CA PHE A 75 -9.07 2.32 -0.84
C PHE A 75 -8.82 3.77 -1.20
N ALA A 76 -9.04 4.10 -2.47
CA ALA A 76 -8.90 5.45 -3.01
C ALA A 76 -10.02 5.75 -3.98
N GLU A 77 -10.24 7.03 -4.26
CA GLU A 77 -11.24 7.50 -5.24
C GLU A 77 -10.58 8.43 -6.24
N VAL A 78 -11.09 8.46 -7.46
CA VAL A 78 -10.62 9.37 -8.51
C VAL A 78 -11.07 10.80 -8.18
N VAL A 79 -10.15 11.77 -8.29
CA VAL A 79 -10.40 13.20 -8.03
C VAL A 79 -10.31 14.08 -9.28
N GLY A 80 -10.07 13.47 -10.45
CA GLY A 80 -9.93 14.14 -11.75
C GLY A 80 -10.99 13.74 -12.76
#